data_AF-A0A6A1QCH3-F1
#
_entry.id   AF-A0A6A1QCH3-F1
#
_cell.length_a   1.000
_cell.length_b   1.000
_cell.length_c   1.000
_cell.angle_alpha   90.00
_cell.angle_beta   90.00
_cell.angle_gamma   90.00
#
_symmetry.space_group_name_H-M   'P 1'
#
loop_
_entity.id
_entity.type
_entity.pdbx_description
1 polymer ?
#
loop_
_entity_poly.entity_id
_entity_poly.type
_entity_poly.pdbx_seq_one_letter_code
_entity_poly.pdbx_strand_id
1 'polypeptide(L)'
;MSASSNDNSDSEAKPSMGQLALYLLALRANCEFVGGRKGGRLVSQLKRFLEDEKGAIGHNHQGHPHTSYYQYGLGILALCVHQKRVHDSVVGKLLYAVEYEQHLQQDHFPVDTLAMAGLAFSCLELSNLNPNQRNRITVALGRVQEKILKAQTPEGHFGNVYSTPLALQLLMASLRPTVELGTACLKAKAALLASLQHKAFQNPLMISQLLPILNQKSYVDLISPDCQAPRVLLEPSTETPSQTQVPELIHVTLKVSSIFPSYRHSVSVPVGSSLEDVLKKAQEHSRFRYGTQASLSGPYLTSVMGKKAGEREFWQLLRAPDTPLLQGESGGQPPPDVSPSPALSQH
;
A
#
# COMPACT_ATOMS: atom_id res chain seq x y z
N MET A 1 31.83 43.73 -1.52
CA MET A 1 31.16 43.10 -0.37
C MET A 1 29.93 42.40 -0.89
N SER A 2 29.99 41.07 -0.91
CA SER A 2 29.04 40.14 -1.50
C SER A 2 27.77 40.04 -0.65
N ALA A 3 26.62 40.37 -1.22
CA ALA A 3 25.32 40.04 -0.67
C ALA A 3 25.04 38.55 -0.93
N SER A 4 25.00 37.76 0.14
CA SER A 4 24.66 36.34 0.10
C SER A 4 23.17 36.17 -0.18
N SER A 5 22.86 35.61 -1.34
CA SER A 5 21.57 35.06 -1.71
C SER A 5 21.22 33.86 -0.82
N ASN A 6 20.32 34.06 0.14
CA ASN A 6 19.64 32.98 0.84
C ASN A 6 18.43 32.54 -0.01
N ASP A 7 18.68 31.81 -1.09
CA ASP A 7 17.65 30.99 -1.75
C ASP A 7 17.64 29.61 -1.07
N ASN A 8 17.08 29.56 0.13
CA ASN A 8 16.67 28.30 0.72
C ASN A 8 15.21 28.05 0.33
N SER A 9 14.99 27.79 -0.96
CA SER A 9 13.72 27.26 -1.41
C SER A 9 13.65 25.80 -0.98
N ASP A 10 13.00 25.55 0.16
CA ASP A 10 12.36 24.26 0.41
C ASP A 10 11.47 23.96 -0.80
N SER A 11 11.97 23.11 -1.70
CA SER A 11 11.22 22.57 -2.82
C SER A 11 10.06 21.78 -2.21
N GLU A 12 8.91 22.43 -2.07
CA GLU A 12 7.66 21.85 -1.58
C GLU A 12 7.41 20.54 -2.35
N ALA A 13 7.61 19.40 -1.68
CA ALA A 13 7.57 18.09 -2.32
C ALA A 13 6.16 17.85 -2.86
N LYS A 14 6.00 17.91 -4.18
CA LYS A 14 4.69 17.77 -4.83
C LYS A 14 4.13 16.37 -4.56
N PRO A 15 2.84 16.25 -4.17
CA PRO A 15 2.20 14.95 -4.01
C PRO A 15 2.25 14.11 -5.29
N SER A 16 2.41 12.81 -5.14
CA SER A 16 2.36 11.86 -6.26
C SER A 16 0.95 11.74 -6.84
N MET A 17 0.83 11.19 -8.04
CA MET A 17 -0.47 10.96 -8.67
C MET A 17 -1.32 9.91 -7.92
N GLY A 18 -0.67 8.92 -7.28
CA GLY A 18 -1.36 8.01 -6.35
C GLY A 18 -1.90 8.73 -5.11
N GLN A 19 -1.15 9.69 -4.55
CA GLN A 19 -1.64 10.54 -3.45
C GLN A 19 -2.79 11.45 -3.90
N LEU A 20 -2.73 11.98 -5.12
CA LEU A 20 -3.83 12.73 -5.72
C LEU A 20 -5.10 11.86 -5.86
N ALA A 21 -4.96 10.59 -6.25
CA ALA A 21 -6.09 9.67 -6.33
C ALA A 21 -6.73 9.44 -4.94
N LEU A 22 -5.94 9.25 -3.89
CA LEU A 22 -6.42 9.15 -2.51
C LEU A 22 -7.07 10.45 -2.02
N TYR A 23 -6.53 11.61 -2.39
CA TYR A 23 -7.16 12.90 -2.12
C TYR A 23 -8.54 13.01 -2.76
N LEU A 24 -8.73 12.50 -3.98
CA LEU A 24 -10.06 12.39 -4.60
C LEU A 24 -10.99 11.48 -3.79
N LEU A 25 -10.51 10.34 -3.27
CA LEU A 25 -11.32 9.51 -2.37
C LEU A 25 -11.70 10.27 -1.09
N ALA A 26 -10.81 11.08 -0.54
CA ALA A 26 -11.08 11.92 0.63
C ALA A 26 -12.17 12.96 0.37
N LEU A 27 -12.19 13.58 -0.83
CA LEU A 27 -13.30 14.48 -1.22
C LEU A 27 -14.65 13.73 -1.21
N ARG A 28 -14.69 12.50 -1.76
CA ARG A 28 -15.91 11.68 -1.69
C ARG A 28 -16.27 11.32 -0.25
N ALA A 29 -15.30 11.05 0.62
CA ALA A 29 -15.58 10.78 2.03
C ALA A 29 -16.27 11.96 2.75
N ASN A 30 -16.14 13.18 2.22
CA ASN A 30 -16.89 14.37 2.65
C ASN A 30 -18.15 14.66 1.82
N CYS A 31 -18.64 13.68 1.06
CA CYS A 31 -19.78 13.80 0.15
C CYS A 31 -19.58 14.84 -0.98
N GLU A 32 -18.35 15.26 -1.26
CA GLU A 32 -18.05 16.27 -2.28
C GLU A 32 -17.65 15.62 -3.61
N PHE A 33 -18.05 16.26 -4.71
CA PHE A 33 -17.48 15.99 -6.03
C PHE A 33 -16.35 16.98 -6.33
N VAL A 34 -15.32 16.51 -7.03
CA VAL A 34 -14.26 17.37 -7.53
C VAL A 34 -14.84 18.36 -8.54
N GLY A 35 -14.75 19.65 -8.22
CA GLY A 35 -15.46 20.72 -8.95
C GLY A 35 -14.62 21.97 -9.20
N GLY A 36 -15.18 22.88 -9.99
CA GLY A 36 -14.53 24.15 -10.35
C GLY A 36 -13.29 24.01 -11.24
N ARG A 37 -12.65 25.16 -11.53
CA ARG A 37 -11.46 25.20 -12.43
C ARG A 37 -10.27 24.43 -11.86
N LYS A 38 -10.06 24.50 -10.54
CA LYS A 38 -8.98 23.75 -9.86
C LYS A 38 -9.25 22.25 -9.91
N GLY A 39 -10.48 21.81 -9.57
CA GLY A 39 -10.85 20.40 -9.64
C GLY A 39 -10.76 19.83 -11.06
N GLY A 40 -11.18 20.59 -12.08
CA GLY A 40 -10.99 20.21 -13.47
C GLY A 40 -9.53 19.93 -13.84
N ARG A 41 -8.59 20.76 -13.36
CA ARG A 41 -7.15 20.54 -13.56
C ARG A 41 -6.65 19.28 -12.87
N LEU A 42 -7.09 18.99 -11.64
CA LEU A 42 -6.72 17.78 -10.91
C LEU A 42 -7.20 16.52 -11.64
N VAL A 43 -8.44 16.53 -12.14
CA VAL A 43 -8.98 15.44 -12.96
C VAL A 43 -8.16 15.26 -14.24
N SER A 44 -7.80 16.34 -14.92
CA SER A 44 -6.96 16.28 -16.12
C SER A 44 -5.55 15.73 -15.83
N GLN A 45 -4.95 16.09 -14.70
CA GLN A 45 -3.66 15.56 -14.26
C GLN A 45 -3.73 14.06 -14.02
N LEU A 46 -4.73 13.58 -13.27
CA LEU A 46 -4.88 12.17 -12.98
C LEU A 46 -5.23 11.34 -14.24
N LYS A 47 -6.01 11.91 -15.16
CA LYS A 47 -6.24 11.28 -16.48
C LYS A 47 -4.96 11.19 -17.30
N ARG A 48 -4.15 12.26 -17.33
CA ARG A 48 -2.88 12.27 -18.05
C ARG A 48 -1.92 11.22 -17.48
N PHE A 49 -1.83 11.13 -16.16
CA PHE A 49 -1.08 10.06 -15.49
C PHE A 49 -1.47 8.66 -16.00
N LEU A 50 -2.77 8.34 -16.07
CA LEU A 50 -3.21 7.04 -16.57
C LEU A 50 -2.90 6.84 -18.07
N GLU A 51 -2.93 7.90 -18.87
CA GLU A 51 -2.54 7.84 -20.29
C GLU A 51 -1.03 7.62 -20.47
N ASP A 52 -0.20 8.26 -19.64
CA ASP A 52 1.25 8.09 -19.63
C ASP A 52 1.63 6.68 -19.18
N GLU A 53 1.00 6.17 -18.11
CA GLU A 53 1.16 4.79 -17.64
C GLU A 53 0.70 3.76 -18.69
N LYS A 54 -0.42 4.04 -19.40
CA LYS A 54 -0.83 3.21 -20.55
C LYS A 54 0.25 3.21 -21.64
N GLY A 55 0.88 4.35 -21.89
CA GLY A 55 2.01 4.49 -22.81
C GLY A 55 3.19 3.61 -22.41
N ALA A 56 3.55 3.63 -21.12
CA ALA A 56 4.63 2.82 -20.55
C ALA A 56 4.38 1.30 -20.66
N ILE A 57 3.13 0.85 -20.48
CA ILE A 57 2.73 -0.55 -20.69
C ILE A 57 2.87 -0.96 -22.17
N GLY A 58 2.66 -0.01 -23.09
CA GLY A 58 2.77 -0.19 -24.52
C GLY A 58 1.63 -1.02 -25.13
N HIS A 59 1.54 -1.05 -26.46
CA HIS A 59 0.48 -1.75 -27.18
C HIS A 59 0.54 -3.28 -27.00
N ASN A 60 1.75 -3.84 -26.93
CA ASN A 60 1.98 -5.28 -26.82
C ASN A 60 1.96 -5.80 -25.38
N HIS A 61 1.70 -4.94 -24.38
CA HIS A 61 1.68 -5.30 -22.95
C HIS A 61 3.01 -5.90 -22.41
N GLN A 62 4.12 -5.62 -23.10
CA GLN A 62 5.46 -6.04 -22.67
C GLN A 62 6.12 -5.02 -21.73
N GLY A 63 5.62 -3.78 -21.74
CA GLY A 63 6.05 -2.74 -20.81
C GLY A 63 5.38 -2.88 -19.45
N HIS A 64 5.83 -2.06 -18.51
CA HIS A 64 5.28 -2.01 -17.16
C HIS A 64 4.92 -0.56 -16.81
N PRO A 65 3.93 -0.34 -15.92
CA PRO A 65 3.71 0.97 -15.35
C PRO A 65 5.00 1.53 -14.73
N HIS A 66 5.25 2.83 -14.86
CA HIS A 66 6.33 3.52 -14.14
C HIS A 66 6.12 3.46 -12.62
N THR A 67 4.85 3.42 -12.19
CA THR A 67 4.48 3.20 -10.79
C THR A 67 4.14 1.72 -10.51
N SER A 68 2.86 1.37 -10.50
CA SER A 68 2.37 0.01 -10.30
C SER A 68 0.92 -0.13 -10.77
N TYR A 69 0.49 -1.36 -11.03
CA TYR A 69 -0.93 -1.64 -11.32
C TYR A 69 -1.85 -1.30 -10.14
N TYR A 70 -1.34 -1.25 -8.91
CA TYR A 70 -2.08 -0.75 -7.75
C TYR A 70 -2.43 0.75 -7.92
N GLN A 71 -1.45 1.61 -8.23
CA GLN A 71 -1.71 3.04 -8.44
C GLN A 71 -2.55 3.28 -9.70
N TYR A 72 -2.37 2.45 -10.74
CA TYR A 72 -3.18 2.50 -11.94
C TYR A 72 -4.67 2.19 -11.64
N GLY A 73 -4.94 1.11 -10.90
CA GLY A 73 -6.28 0.76 -10.44
C GLY A 73 -6.89 1.81 -9.52
N LEU A 74 -6.11 2.31 -8.56
CA LEU A 74 -6.51 3.38 -7.66
C LEU A 74 -6.88 4.68 -8.40
N GLY A 75 -6.12 5.05 -9.43
CA GLY A 75 -6.43 6.22 -10.27
C GLY A 75 -7.76 6.07 -11.02
N ILE A 76 -8.03 4.88 -11.56
CA ILE A 76 -9.32 4.56 -12.20
C ILE A 76 -10.47 4.62 -11.18
N LEU A 77 -10.30 4.00 -10.01
CA LEU A 77 -11.28 4.03 -8.92
C LEU A 77 -11.60 5.47 -8.50
N ALA A 78 -10.57 6.28 -8.25
CA ALA A 78 -10.73 7.67 -7.83
C ALA A 78 -11.47 8.52 -8.86
N LEU A 79 -11.21 8.35 -10.15
CA LEU A 79 -11.98 9.03 -11.20
C LEU A 79 -13.41 8.50 -11.29
N CYS A 80 -13.61 7.19 -11.12
CA CYS A 80 -14.91 6.55 -11.21
C CYS A 80 -15.88 7.04 -10.12
N VAL A 81 -15.46 7.10 -8.86
CA VAL A 81 -16.32 7.57 -7.75
C VAL A 81 -16.69 9.06 -7.87
N HIS A 82 -15.97 9.81 -8.71
CA HIS A 82 -16.26 11.20 -9.10
C HIS A 82 -17.04 11.32 -10.42
N GLN A 83 -17.57 10.21 -10.94
CA GLN A 83 -18.29 10.13 -12.22
C GLN A 83 -17.46 10.67 -13.40
N LYS A 84 -16.14 10.47 -13.38
CA LYS A 84 -15.22 10.88 -14.45
C LYS A 84 -14.79 9.66 -15.25
N ARG A 85 -15.35 9.53 -16.46
CA ARG A 85 -14.99 8.44 -17.38
C ARG A 85 -13.54 8.54 -17.87
N VAL A 86 -12.86 7.40 -17.94
CA VAL A 86 -11.59 7.19 -18.67
C VAL A 86 -11.85 6.40 -19.96
N HIS A 87 -10.94 6.51 -20.93
CA HIS A 87 -11.09 5.83 -22.22
C HIS A 87 -11.04 4.30 -22.05
N ASP A 88 -11.75 3.56 -22.91
CA ASP A 88 -11.83 2.09 -22.83
C ASP A 88 -10.44 1.43 -22.94
N SER A 89 -9.50 2.06 -23.65
CA SER A 89 -8.10 1.58 -23.75
C SER A 89 -7.34 1.65 -22.43
N VAL A 90 -7.66 2.61 -21.54
CA VAL A 90 -7.06 2.74 -20.21
C VAL A 90 -7.53 1.57 -19.35
N VAL A 91 -8.85 1.34 -19.30
CA VAL A 91 -9.44 0.19 -18.59
C VAL A 91 -8.92 -1.13 -19.17
N GLY A 92 -8.77 -1.21 -20.49
CA GLY A 92 -8.26 -2.37 -21.21
C GLY A 92 -6.89 -2.86 -20.73
N LYS A 93 -6.00 -1.96 -20.28
CA LYS A 93 -4.69 -2.35 -19.72
C LYS A 93 -4.82 -3.05 -18.37
N LEU A 94 -5.68 -2.55 -17.49
CA LEU A 94 -5.94 -3.18 -16.21
C LEU A 94 -6.67 -4.53 -16.37
N LEU A 95 -7.62 -4.61 -17.31
CA LEU A 95 -8.29 -5.86 -17.67
C LEU A 95 -7.29 -6.90 -18.16
N TYR A 96 -6.41 -6.52 -19.11
CA TYR A 96 -5.38 -7.40 -19.62
C TYR A 96 -4.46 -7.92 -18.52
N ALA A 97 -4.04 -7.04 -17.61
CA ALA A 97 -3.19 -7.40 -16.49
C ALA A 97 -3.83 -8.51 -15.63
N VAL A 98 -5.10 -8.35 -15.25
CA VAL A 98 -5.83 -9.35 -14.46
C VAL A 98 -6.06 -10.65 -15.24
N GLU A 99 -6.34 -10.55 -16.55
CA GLU A 99 -6.63 -11.70 -17.40
C GLU A 99 -5.40 -12.57 -17.68
N TYR A 100 -4.24 -11.94 -17.91
CA TYR A 100 -3.04 -12.57 -18.45
C TYR A 100 -1.81 -12.43 -17.53
N GLU A 101 -2.03 -12.30 -16.23
CA GLU A 101 -1.00 -12.14 -15.19
C GLU A 101 0.22 -13.08 -15.36
N GLN A 102 0.02 -14.34 -15.75
CA GLN A 102 1.10 -15.31 -16.00
C GLN A 102 2.09 -14.91 -17.10
N HIS A 103 1.72 -13.97 -17.97
CA HIS A 103 2.58 -13.44 -19.04
C HIS A 103 3.35 -12.18 -18.62
N LEU A 104 2.98 -11.57 -17.50
CA LEU A 104 3.74 -10.49 -16.89
C LEU A 104 4.83 -11.16 -16.05
N GLN A 105 6.10 -10.86 -16.30
CA GLN A 105 7.27 -11.52 -15.69
C GLN A 105 7.42 -11.30 -14.15
N GLN A 106 6.32 -11.10 -13.42
CA GLN A 106 6.26 -11.02 -11.96
C GLN A 106 5.55 -12.25 -11.42
N ASP A 107 6.12 -12.87 -10.39
CA ASP A 107 5.55 -14.00 -9.66
C ASP A 107 4.22 -13.62 -9.00
N HIS A 108 3.13 -13.70 -9.79
CA HIS A 108 1.77 -13.39 -9.39
C HIS A 108 1.55 -11.93 -8.91
N PHE A 109 0.34 -11.41 -9.08
CA PHE A 109 -0.01 -10.11 -8.54
C PHE A 109 -0.24 -10.20 -7.04
N PRO A 110 0.32 -9.25 -6.25
CA PRO A 110 -0.02 -9.14 -4.85
C PRO A 110 -1.53 -8.97 -4.67
N VAL A 111 -2.08 -9.57 -3.61
CA VAL A 111 -3.50 -9.50 -3.26
C VAL A 111 -4.00 -8.05 -3.21
N ASP A 112 -3.19 -7.11 -2.73
CA ASP A 112 -3.49 -5.68 -2.68
C ASP A 112 -3.77 -5.09 -4.08
N THR A 113 -2.99 -5.50 -5.08
CA THR A 113 -3.14 -5.04 -6.47
C THR A 113 -4.40 -5.61 -7.09
N LEU A 114 -4.67 -6.90 -6.87
CA LEU A 114 -5.90 -7.56 -7.30
C LEU A 114 -7.12 -6.91 -6.65
N ALA A 115 -7.09 -6.67 -5.34
CA ALA A 115 -8.17 -6.04 -4.59
C ALA A 115 -8.45 -4.62 -5.11
N MET A 116 -7.41 -3.80 -5.30
CA MET A 116 -7.57 -2.44 -5.83
C MET A 116 -8.11 -2.43 -7.27
N ALA A 117 -7.65 -3.36 -8.13
CA ALA A 117 -8.17 -3.51 -9.47
C ALA A 117 -9.66 -3.92 -9.45
N GLY A 118 -10.02 -4.87 -8.59
CA GLY A 118 -11.41 -5.28 -8.40
C GLY A 118 -12.30 -4.14 -7.89
N LEU A 119 -11.84 -3.33 -6.94
CA LEU A 119 -12.60 -2.16 -6.45
C LEU A 119 -12.86 -1.16 -7.58
N ALA A 120 -11.86 -0.91 -8.44
CA ALA A 120 -12.01 -0.08 -9.62
C ALA A 120 -13.05 -0.67 -10.60
N PHE A 121 -12.98 -1.97 -10.88
CA PHE A 121 -13.94 -2.66 -11.73
C PHE A 121 -15.36 -2.64 -11.17
N SER A 122 -15.54 -2.88 -9.87
CA SER A 122 -16.84 -2.79 -9.20
C SER A 122 -17.44 -1.39 -9.36
N CYS A 123 -16.63 -0.34 -9.17
CA CYS A 123 -17.09 1.02 -9.38
C CYS A 123 -17.53 1.28 -10.84
N LEU A 124 -16.73 0.84 -11.82
CA LEU A 124 -17.04 1.01 -13.24
C LEU A 124 -18.30 0.25 -13.66
N GLU A 125 -18.51 -0.96 -13.12
CA GLU A 125 -19.71 -1.79 -13.35
C GLU A 125 -20.95 -1.10 -12.78
N LEU A 126 -20.90 -0.67 -11.52
CA LEU A 126 -22.01 0.01 -10.81
C LEU A 126 -22.36 1.37 -11.41
N SER A 127 -21.36 2.14 -11.85
CA SER A 127 -21.56 3.48 -12.42
C SER A 127 -21.78 3.48 -13.94
N ASN A 128 -21.71 2.32 -14.58
CA ASN A 128 -21.87 2.14 -16.03
C ASN A 128 -21.00 3.09 -16.89
N LEU A 129 -19.75 3.36 -16.48
CA LEU A 129 -18.89 4.35 -17.14
C LEU A 129 -18.23 3.82 -18.43
N ASN A 130 -18.06 2.51 -18.57
CA ASN A 130 -17.43 1.87 -19.74
C ASN A 130 -18.30 0.71 -20.28
N PRO A 131 -19.48 1.01 -20.85
CA PRO A 131 -20.46 -0.01 -21.24
C PRO A 131 -19.94 -1.03 -22.25
N ASN A 132 -19.06 -0.60 -23.17
CA ASN A 132 -18.44 -1.49 -24.17
C ASN A 132 -17.54 -2.57 -23.53
N GLN A 133 -17.02 -2.31 -22.32
CA GLN A 133 -16.16 -3.24 -21.58
C GLN A 133 -16.95 -4.02 -20.51
N ARG A 134 -18.27 -3.81 -20.37
CA ARG A 134 -19.07 -4.37 -19.26
C ARG A 134 -18.86 -5.87 -19.08
N ASN A 135 -19.04 -6.66 -20.13
CA ASN A 135 -18.88 -8.12 -20.04
C ASN A 135 -17.46 -8.52 -19.61
N ARG A 136 -16.45 -7.80 -20.11
CA ARG A 136 -15.04 -8.07 -19.79
C ARG A 136 -14.71 -7.68 -18.35
N ILE A 137 -15.24 -6.56 -17.87
CA ILE A 137 -15.19 -6.13 -16.46
C ILE A 137 -15.86 -7.18 -15.56
N THR A 138 -17.06 -7.65 -15.93
CA THR A 138 -17.79 -8.68 -15.19
C THR A 138 -16.96 -9.96 -15.07
N VAL A 139 -16.31 -10.41 -16.15
CA VAL A 139 -15.42 -11.59 -16.13
C VAL A 139 -14.18 -11.33 -15.27
N ALA A 140 -13.54 -10.16 -15.42
CA ALA A 140 -12.36 -9.79 -14.63
C ALA A 140 -12.64 -9.78 -13.13
N LEU A 141 -13.79 -9.26 -12.69
CA LEU A 141 -14.22 -9.33 -11.28
C LEU A 141 -14.28 -10.77 -10.74
N GLY A 142 -14.82 -11.70 -11.54
CA GLY A 142 -14.85 -13.12 -11.18
C GLY A 142 -13.45 -13.70 -11.01
N ARG A 143 -12.53 -13.37 -11.92
CA ARG A 143 -11.12 -13.80 -11.85
C ARG A 143 -10.39 -13.21 -10.65
N VAL A 144 -10.60 -11.93 -10.35
CA VAL A 144 -10.01 -11.29 -9.17
C VAL A 144 -10.48 -12.00 -7.89
N GLN A 145 -11.79 -12.24 -7.76
CA GLN A 145 -12.35 -12.96 -6.62
C GLN A 145 -11.72 -14.35 -6.48
N GLU A 146 -11.68 -15.13 -7.56
CA GLU A 146 -11.06 -16.46 -7.57
C GLU A 146 -9.59 -16.41 -7.12
N LYS A 147 -8.80 -15.48 -7.65
CA LYS A 147 -7.37 -15.34 -7.30
C LYS A 147 -7.17 -14.95 -5.84
N ILE A 148 -7.97 -14.02 -5.31
CA ILE A 148 -7.91 -13.63 -3.90
C ILE A 148 -8.27 -14.80 -2.99
N LEU A 149 -9.33 -15.57 -3.33
CA LEU A 149 -9.72 -16.74 -2.56
C LEU A 149 -8.63 -17.82 -2.56
N LYS A 150 -7.98 -18.06 -3.71
CA LYS A 150 -6.84 -18.99 -3.82
C LYS A 150 -5.62 -18.54 -3.00
N ALA A 151 -5.46 -17.24 -2.78
CA ALA A 151 -4.39 -16.68 -1.96
C ALA A 151 -4.70 -16.74 -0.46
N GLN A 152 -5.80 -17.36 -0.02
CA GLN A 152 -6.09 -17.52 1.40
C GLN A 152 -5.08 -18.47 2.06
N THR A 153 -4.39 -17.98 3.09
CA THR A 153 -3.42 -18.76 3.85
C THR A 153 -4.12 -19.77 4.77
N PRO A 154 -3.42 -20.79 5.28
CA PRO A 154 -3.98 -21.72 6.26
C PRO A 154 -4.55 -21.04 7.51
N GLU A 155 -3.95 -19.92 7.94
CA GLU A 155 -4.42 -19.12 9.08
C GLU A 155 -5.72 -18.37 8.76
N GLY A 156 -6.05 -18.19 7.48
CA GLY A 156 -7.26 -17.54 6.99
C GLY A 156 -7.06 -16.15 6.40
N HIS A 157 -5.83 -15.61 6.38
CA HIS A 157 -5.53 -14.32 5.76
C HIS A 157 -5.56 -14.40 4.24
N PHE A 158 -5.97 -13.33 3.55
CA PHE A 158 -5.82 -13.26 2.10
C PHE A 158 -4.44 -12.69 1.75
N GLY A 159 -3.52 -13.53 1.28
CA GLY A 159 -2.12 -13.20 1.08
C GLY A 159 -1.36 -13.09 2.40
N ASN A 160 -1.56 -11.98 3.11
CA ASN A 160 -1.03 -11.76 4.46
C ASN A 160 -2.00 -10.91 5.29
N VAL A 161 -1.65 -10.67 6.56
CA VAL A 161 -2.47 -9.89 7.50
C VAL A 161 -2.77 -8.47 7.01
N TYR A 162 -1.85 -7.82 6.30
CA TYR A 162 -1.99 -6.43 5.82
C TYR A 162 -2.68 -6.31 4.46
N SER A 163 -2.66 -7.35 3.64
CA SER A 163 -3.43 -7.41 2.39
C SER A 163 -4.92 -7.77 2.63
N THR A 164 -5.20 -8.44 3.76
CA THR A 164 -6.54 -8.91 4.12
C THR A 164 -7.61 -7.79 4.19
N PRO A 165 -7.35 -6.60 4.77
CA PRO A 165 -8.31 -5.50 4.77
C PRO A 165 -8.81 -5.09 3.38
N LEU A 166 -7.90 -4.86 2.41
CA LEU A 166 -8.30 -4.48 1.06
C LEU A 166 -9.01 -5.62 0.32
N ALA A 167 -8.55 -6.86 0.51
CA ALA A 167 -9.25 -8.03 -0.02
C ALA A 167 -10.69 -8.10 0.47
N LEU A 168 -10.90 -7.93 1.79
CA LEU A 168 -12.24 -7.89 2.37
C LEU A 168 -13.07 -6.72 1.83
N GLN A 169 -12.47 -5.53 1.60
CA GLN A 169 -13.21 -4.39 1.02
C GLN A 169 -13.80 -4.75 -0.33
N LEU A 170 -13.04 -5.45 -1.18
CA LEU A 170 -13.54 -5.92 -2.46
C LEU A 170 -14.59 -7.02 -2.28
N LEU A 171 -14.28 -8.05 -1.49
CA LEU A 171 -15.12 -9.23 -1.35
C LEU A 171 -16.48 -8.92 -0.73
N MET A 172 -16.54 -7.97 0.21
CA MET A 172 -17.80 -7.48 0.79
C MET A 172 -18.61 -6.63 -0.19
N ALA A 173 -17.95 -5.93 -1.11
CA ALA A 173 -18.60 -5.18 -2.19
C ALA A 173 -19.00 -6.08 -3.39
N SER A 174 -18.69 -7.38 -3.35
CA SER A 174 -19.00 -8.30 -4.46
C SER A 174 -20.50 -8.50 -4.60
N LEU A 175 -21.00 -8.32 -5.82
CA LEU A 175 -22.39 -8.58 -6.19
C LEU A 175 -22.68 -10.08 -6.42
N ARG A 176 -21.72 -10.97 -6.12
CA ARG A 176 -21.77 -12.40 -6.45
C ARG A 176 -21.46 -13.28 -5.23
N PRO A 177 -22.41 -13.39 -4.28
CA PRO A 177 -22.22 -14.22 -3.10
C PRO A 177 -22.16 -15.70 -3.50
N THR A 178 -21.16 -16.41 -2.99
CA THR A 178 -21.07 -17.87 -3.05
C THR A 178 -20.86 -18.43 -1.64
N VAL A 179 -21.23 -19.69 -1.41
CA VAL A 179 -20.99 -20.36 -0.11
C VAL A 179 -19.51 -20.41 0.23
N GLU A 180 -18.66 -20.64 -0.78
CA GLU A 180 -17.21 -20.60 -0.67
C GLU A 180 -16.72 -19.22 -0.21
N LEU A 181 -17.22 -18.15 -0.82
CA LEU A 181 -16.88 -16.78 -0.44
C LEU A 181 -17.26 -16.48 1.02
N GLY A 182 -18.47 -16.87 1.44
CA GLY A 182 -18.91 -16.70 2.83
C GLY A 182 -18.02 -17.42 3.82
N THR A 183 -17.67 -18.68 3.53
CA THR A 183 -16.78 -19.49 4.37
C THR A 183 -15.38 -18.88 4.46
N ALA A 184 -14.83 -18.43 3.33
CA ALA A 184 -13.52 -17.79 3.28
C ALA A 184 -13.50 -16.46 4.07
N CYS A 185 -14.55 -15.64 3.96
CA CYS A 185 -14.66 -14.38 4.71
C CYS A 185 -14.77 -14.61 6.22
N LEU A 186 -15.47 -15.67 6.67
CA LEU A 186 -15.55 -16.04 8.08
C LEU A 186 -14.18 -16.44 8.65
N LYS A 187 -13.39 -17.22 7.88
CA LYS A 187 -12.00 -17.55 8.26
C LYS A 187 -11.13 -16.30 8.35
N ALA A 188 -11.21 -15.42 7.35
CA ALA A 188 -10.47 -14.16 7.34
C ALA A 188 -10.83 -13.25 8.51
N LYS A 189 -12.12 -13.17 8.88
CA LYS A 189 -12.58 -12.44 10.06
C LYS A 189 -11.95 -13.00 11.34
N ALA A 190 -11.91 -14.32 11.51
CA ALA A 190 -11.30 -14.95 12.68
C ALA A 190 -9.79 -14.67 12.77
N ALA A 191 -9.08 -14.81 11.64
CA ALA A 191 -7.64 -14.51 11.54
C ALA A 191 -7.33 -13.05 11.87
N LEU A 192 -8.15 -12.13 11.36
CA LEU A 192 -8.01 -10.70 11.59
C LEU A 192 -8.26 -10.32 13.05
N LEU A 193 -9.25 -10.94 13.69
CA LEU A 193 -9.54 -10.73 15.11
C LEU A 193 -8.37 -11.19 15.99
N ALA A 194 -7.79 -12.35 15.70
CA ALA A 194 -6.59 -12.83 16.40
C ALA A 194 -5.42 -11.86 16.21
N SER A 195 -5.19 -11.37 14.98
CA SER A 195 -4.13 -10.40 14.69
C SER A 195 -4.32 -9.06 15.42
N LEU A 196 -5.56 -8.62 15.58
CA LEU A 196 -5.90 -7.40 16.33
C LEU A 196 -5.59 -7.54 17.82
N GLN A 197 -5.86 -8.72 18.42
CA GLN A 197 -5.50 -8.99 19.82
C GLN A 197 -3.99 -8.92 20.06
N HIS A 198 -3.19 -9.28 19.06
CA HIS A 198 -1.73 -9.18 19.09
C HIS A 198 -1.18 -7.82 18.62
N LYS A 199 -2.02 -6.78 18.54
CA LYS A 199 -1.61 -5.41 18.18
C LYS A 199 -0.86 -5.30 16.85
N ALA A 200 -1.18 -6.15 15.86
CA ALA A 200 -0.48 -6.19 14.57
C ALA A 200 -0.63 -4.90 13.74
N PHE A 201 -1.72 -4.17 13.92
CA PHE A 201 -2.03 -2.95 13.16
C PHE A 201 -1.57 -1.70 13.92
N GLN A 202 -0.30 -1.30 13.71
CA GLN A 202 0.26 -0.05 14.24
C GLN A 202 0.38 1.04 13.17
N ASN A 203 0.50 0.65 11.91
CA ASN A 203 0.70 1.59 10.81
C ASN A 203 -0.60 2.35 10.50
N PRO A 204 -0.61 3.70 10.51
CA PRO A 204 -1.82 4.50 10.28
C PRO A 204 -2.50 4.21 8.93
N LEU A 205 -1.74 3.95 7.86
CA LEU A 205 -2.32 3.61 6.57
C LEU A 205 -3.02 2.25 6.63
N MET A 206 -2.41 1.25 7.27
CA MET A 206 -3.04 -0.07 7.43
C MET A 206 -4.32 0.01 8.29
N ILE A 207 -4.30 0.80 9.36
CA ILE A 207 -5.50 1.08 10.17
C ILE A 207 -6.57 1.75 9.30
N SER A 208 -6.22 2.73 8.47
CA SER A 208 -7.16 3.42 7.58
C SER A 208 -7.79 2.50 6.51
N GLN A 209 -7.11 1.44 6.12
CA GLN A 209 -7.64 0.41 5.20
C GLN A 209 -8.51 -0.62 5.94
N LEU A 210 -8.26 -0.85 7.23
CA LEU A 210 -9.01 -1.77 8.08
C LEU A 210 -10.32 -1.19 8.60
N LEU A 211 -10.32 0.06 9.08
CA LEU A 211 -11.48 0.68 9.72
C LEU A 211 -12.77 0.65 8.87
N PRO A 212 -12.73 0.88 7.54
CA PRO A 212 -13.92 0.73 6.71
C PRO A 212 -14.57 -0.65 6.87
N ILE A 213 -13.78 -1.72 6.87
CA ILE A 213 -14.29 -3.10 6.97
C ILE A 213 -14.93 -3.39 8.31
N LEU A 214 -14.35 -2.88 9.39
CA LEU A 214 -14.94 -3.02 10.72
C LEU A 214 -16.31 -2.31 10.81
N ASN A 215 -16.52 -1.27 10.00
CA ASN A 215 -17.79 -0.58 9.85
C ASN A 215 -18.64 -1.08 8.66
N GLN A 216 -18.33 -2.25 8.10
CA GLN A 216 -18.99 -2.83 6.91
C GLN A 216 -19.06 -1.90 5.69
N LYS A 217 -17.96 -1.17 5.44
CA LYS A 217 -17.77 -0.25 4.32
C LYS A 217 -16.54 -0.61 3.49
N SER A 218 -16.53 -0.13 2.27
CA SER A 218 -15.46 -0.26 1.27
C SER A 218 -15.25 1.07 0.54
N TYR A 219 -14.19 1.17 -0.27
CA TYR A 219 -14.04 2.32 -1.16
C TYR A 219 -15.12 2.41 -2.26
N VAL A 220 -15.88 1.35 -2.53
CA VAL A 220 -17.02 1.40 -3.46
C VAL A 220 -18.20 2.18 -2.87
N ASP A 221 -18.34 2.23 -1.54
CA ASP A 221 -19.35 3.06 -0.87
C ASP A 221 -19.17 4.55 -1.14
N LEU A 222 -17.98 4.99 -1.60
CA LEU A 222 -17.70 6.37 -1.98
C LEU A 222 -18.39 6.81 -3.29
N ILE A 223 -19.04 5.89 -4.01
CA ILE A 223 -19.94 6.26 -5.11
C ILE A 223 -21.08 7.14 -4.57
N SER A 224 -21.71 6.72 -3.47
CA SER A 224 -22.81 7.42 -2.81
C SER A 224 -22.65 7.38 -1.28
N PRO A 225 -21.72 8.17 -0.73
CA PRO A 225 -21.37 8.18 0.69
C PRO A 225 -22.48 8.78 1.55
N ASP A 226 -22.62 8.30 2.78
CA ASP A 226 -23.53 8.85 3.79
C ASP A 226 -22.72 9.62 4.85
N CYS A 227 -22.72 10.96 4.73
CA CYS A 227 -22.02 11.85 5.66
C CYS A 227 -22.88 12.26 6.87
N GLN A 228 -24.14 11.83 6.93
CA GLN A 228 -25.05 12.10 8.06
C GLN A 228 -25.07 10.95 9.06
N ALA A 229 -24.56 9.77 8.69
CA ALA A 229 -24.41 8.64 9.58
C ALA A 229 -23.61 9.04 10.86
N PRO A 230 -24.18 8.83 12.06
CA PRO A 230 -23.52 9.19 13.30
C PRO A 230 -22.27 8.34 13.53
N ARG A 231 -21.23 8.95 14.12
CA ARG A 231 -19.97 8.30 14.48
C ARG A 231 -19.62 8.65 15.92
N VAL A 232 -19.06 7.68 16.65
CA VAL A 232 -18.59 7.89 18.03
C VAL A 232 -17.39 8.83 18.02
N LEU A 233 -17.34 9.77 18.95
CA LEU A 233 -16.21 10.67 19.15
C LEU A 233 -15.02 9.88 19.71
N LEU A 234 -13.85 10.00 19.07
CA LEU A 234 -12.62 9.43 19.60
C LEU A 234 -12.02 10.36 20.64
N GLU A 235 -11.79 9.83 21.84
CA GLU A 235 -11.09 10.55 22.90
C GLU A 235 -9.61 10.15 22.94
N PRO A 236 -8.69 11.07 23.29
CA PRO A 236 -7.29 10.75 23.46
C PRO A 236 -7.10 9.70 24.56
N SER A 237 -6.26 8.70 24.33
CA SER A 237 -5.89 7.74 25.36
C SER A 237 -5.15 8.43 26.51
N THR A 238 -5.71 8.37 27.72
CA THR A 238 -5.08 8.85 28.97
C THR A 238 -4.15 7.82 29.61
N GLU A 239 -3.68 6.83 28.85
CA GLU A 239 -2.72 5.85 29.37
C GLU A 239 -1.42 6.56 29.75
N THR A 240 -1.14 6.62 31.05
CA THR A 240 0.14 7.12 31.54
C THR A 240 1.16 6.03 31.25
N PRO A 241 2.21 6.28 30.46
CA PRO A 241 3.23 5.26 30.23
C PRO A 241 3.83 4.87 31.59
N SER A 242 3.73 3.59 31.95
CA SER A 242 4.27 3.07 33.20
C SER A 242 5.74 3.46 33.34
N GLN A 243 6.06 4.25 34.36
CA GLN A 243 7.43 4.68 34.63
C GLN A 243 8.27 3.52 35.20
N THR A 244 9.54 3.53 34.78
CA THR A 244 10.70 2.90 35.44
C THR A 244 10.80 1.38 35.40
N GLN A 245 11.14 0.85 34.22
CA GLN A 245 12.08 -0.27 34.16
C GLN A 245 13.29 0.20 33.36
N VAL A 246 14.50 -0.17 33.80
CA VAL A 246 15.71 0.03 32.99
C VAL A 246 15.45 -0.67 31.65
N PRO A 247 15.52 0.04 30.51
CA PRO A 247 15.22 -0.58 29.24
C PRO A 247 16.23 -1.70 28.98
N GLU A 248 15.74 -2.93 28.94
CA GLU A 248 16.52 -4.09 28.54
C GLU A 248 17.07 -3.84 27.13
N LEU A 249 18.36 -4.14 26.93
CA LEU A 249 19.03 -3.93 25.66
C LEU A 249 19.12 -5.24 24.88
N ILE A 250 18.83 -5.19 23.59
CA ILE A 250 19.02 -6.29 22.64
C ILE A 250 20.11 -5.95 21.63
N HIS A 251 20.80 -6.98 21.14
CA HIS A 251 21.80 -6.87 20.09
C HIS A 251 21.22 -7.30 18.74
N VAL A 252 21.17 -6.37 17.80
CA VAL A 252 20.64 -6.59 16.45
C VAL A 252 21.78 -6.51 15.44
N THR A 253 21.91 -7.51 14.57
CA THR A 253 22.99 -7.54 13.57
C THR A 253 22.48 -7.07 12.21
N LEU A 254 22.81 -5.84 11.83
CA LEU A 254 22.47 -5.31 10.52
C LEU A 254 23.42 -5.89 9.46
N LYS A 255 22.86 -6.47 8.39
CA LYS A 255 23.60 -6.98 7.23
C LYS A 255 23.14 -6.29 5.95
N VAL A 256 24.07 -5.86 5.11
CA VAL A 256 23.77 -5.40 3.73
C VAL A 256 24.56 -6.26 2.77
N SER A 257 23.85 -7.09 2.01
CA SER A 257 24.46 -8.12 1.15
C SER A 257 24.76 -7.61 -0.27
N SER A 258 23.97 -6.67 -0.79
CA SER A 258 23.98 -6.26 -2.22
C SER A 258 24.98 -5.14 -2.55
N ILE A 259 25.99 -4.94 -1.69
CA ILE A 259 27.05 -3.93 -1.84
C ILE A 259 28.43 -4.56 -1.60
N PHE A 260 29.47 -4.00 -2.23
CA PHE A 260 30.86 -4.44 -2.04
C PHE A 260 31.73 -3.30 -1.48
N PRO A 261 32.46 -3.51 -0.38
CA PRO A 261 32.42 -4.70 0.49
C PRO A 261 31.06 -4.81 1.22
N SER A 262 30.66 -6.03 1.56
CA SER A 262 29.41 -6.25 2.29
C SER A 262 29.48 -5.61 3.68
N TYR A 263 28.37 -5.05 4.14
CA TYR A 263 28.29 -4.41 5.45
C TYR A 263 27.69 -5.38 6.47
N ARG A 264 28.34 -5.50 7.63
CA ARG A 264 27.82 -6.25 8.78
C ARG A 264 28.24 -5.56 10.07
N HIS A 265 27.27 -5.21 10.90
CA HIS A 265 27.55 -4.59 12.19
C HIS A 265 26.45 -4.88 13.20
N SER A 266 26.85 -5.11 14.46
CA SER A 266 25.92 -5.36 15.56
C SER A 266 25.70 -4.07 16.35
N VAL A 267 24.43 -3.76 16.59
CA VAL A 267 24.00 -2.53 17.27
C VAL A 267 23.16 -2.91 18.49
N SER A 268 23.38 -2.21 19.60
CA SER A 268 22.64 -2.41 20.85
C SER A 268 21.53 -1.36 20.95
N VAL A 269 20.29 -1.79 21.10
CA VAL A 269 19.10 -0.93 21.21
C VAL A 269 18.15 -1.43 22.30
N PRO A 270 17.32 -0.55 22.91
CA PRO A 270 16.25 -0.97 23.82
C PRO A 270 15.28 -1.98 23.19
N VAL A 271 14.77 -2.92 23.97
CA VAL A 271 13.64 -3.78 23.59
C VAL A 271 12.46 -2.91 23.16
N GLY A 272 11.83 -3.28 22.03
CA GLY A 272 10.71 -2.53 21.44
C GLY A 272 11.12 -1.44 20.44
N SER A 273 12.43 -1.18 20.27
CA SER A 273 12.94 -0.27 19.23
C SER A 273 12.54 -0.75 17.84
N SER A 274 12.24 0.21 16.95
CA SER A 274 11.95 -0.07 15.55
C SER A 274 13.23 -0.36 14.75
N LEU A 275 13.09 -0.94 13.55
CA LEU A 275 14.22 -1.07 12.63
C LEU A 275 14.81 0.29 12.25
N GLU A 276 13.98 1.33 12.14
CA GLU A 276 14.46 2.70 11.91
C GLU A 276 15.39 3.18 13.04
N ASP A 277 15.09 2.87 14.30
CA ASP A 277 15.96 3.19 15.44
C ASP A 277 17.30 2.45 15.35
N VAL A 278 17.28 1.20 14.88
CA VAL A 278 18.50 0.42 14.60
C VAL A 278 19.33 1.08 13.49
N LEU A 279 18.70 1.55 12.41
CA LEU A 279 19.38 2.24 11.30
C LEU A 279 19.97 3.58 11.75
N LYS A 280 19.23 4.37 12.54
CA LYS A 280 19.73 5.62 13.16
C LYS A 280 20.93 5.36 14.04
N LYS A 281 20.83 4.37 14.94
CA LYS A 281 21.90 4.02 15.87
C LYS A 281 23.15 3.51 15.13
N ALA A 282 22.96 2.72 14.07
CA ALA A 282 24.04 2.32 13.18
C ALA A 282 24.71 3.52 12.52
N GLN A 283 23.94 4.49 12.00
CA GLN A 283 24.48 5.69 11.35
C GLN A 283 25.28 6.58 12.30
N GLU A 284 24.91 6.65 13.57
CA GLU A 284 25.63 7.42 14.59
C GLU A 284 26.97 6.80 15.00
N HIS A 285 27.01 5.45 15.15
CA HIS A 285 28.13 4.75 15.81
C HIS A 285 29.00 3.94 14.84
N SER A 286 28.67 3.93 13.55
CA SER A 286 29.39 3.19 12.52
C SER A 286 29.47 3.98 11.22
N ARG A 287 30.12 3.43 10.18
CA ARG A 287 30.17 4.04 8.84
C ARG A 287 28.90 3.78 8.01
N PHE A 288 27.78 3.48 8.67
CA PHE A 288 26.50 3.25 8.01
C PHE A 288 25.86 4.57 7.54
N ARG A 289 25.25 4.55 6.36
CA ARG A 289 24.46 5.67 5.84
C ARG A 289 23.22 5.12 5.15
N TYR A 290 22.09 5.77 5.35
CA TYR A 290 20.87 5.44 4.62
C TYR A 290 20.08 6.71 4.30
N GLY A 291 19.17 6.62 3.35
CA GLY A 291 18.29 7.71 2.97
C GLY A 291 16.87 7.21 2.78
N THR A 292 15.91 7.99 3.25
CA THR A 292 14.49 7.69 3.20
C THR A 292 13.74 8.77 2.42
N GLN A 293 12.55 8.43 1.94
CA GLN A 293 11.57 9.39 1.42
C GLN A 293 10.26 9.26 2.19
N ALA A 294 9.56 10.36 2.39
CA ALA A 294 8.25 10.34 3.03
C ALA A 294 7.22 9.62 2.14
N SER A 295 6.41 8.76 2.73
CA SER A 295 5.27 8.12 2.08
C SER A 295 4.07 8.08 3.04
N LEU A 296 2.88 7.76 2.53
CA LEU A 296 1.69 7.59 3.37
C LEU A 296 1.81 6.40 4.34
N SER A 297 2.69 5.44 4.04
CA SER A 297 2.99 4.31 4.91
C SER A 297 4.08 4.61 5.94
N GLY A 298 4.65 5.82 5.93
CA GLY A 298 5.82 6.20 6.73
C GLY A 298 7.09 6.34 5.88
N PRO A 299 8.27 6.41 6.52
CA PRO A 299 9.57 6.44 5.85
C PRO A 299 9.74 5.23 4.92
N TYR A 300 10.14 5.50 3.68
CA TYR A 300 10.48 4.48 2.69
C TYR A 300 11.96 4.54 2.37
N LEU A 301 12.67 3.44 2.60
CA LEU A 301 14.10 3.30 2.37
C LEU A 301 14.44 3.38 0.87
N THR A 302 15.20 4.40 0.47
CA THR A 302 15.57 4.65 -0.94
C THR A 302 17.06 4.46 -1.22
N SER A 303 17.91 4.60 -0.21
CA SER A 303 19.34 4.42 -0.37
C SER A 303 19.98 3.80 0.86
N VAL A 304 20.97 2.96 0.64
CA VAL A 304 21.76 2.30 1.68
C VAL A 304 23.22 2.35 1.26
N MET A 305 24.09 2.77 2.16
CA MET A 305 25.54 2.90 1.93
C MET A 305 25.89 3.72 0.67
N GLY A 306 25.11 4.77 0.41
CA GLY A 306 25.28 5.66 -0.75
C GLY A 306 24.73 5.10 -2.07
N LYS A 307 24.25 3.85 -2.11
CA LYS A 307 23.61 3.25 -3.29
C LYS A 307 22.10 3.52 -3.24
N LYS A 308 21.62 4.31 -4.19
CA LYS A 308 20.19 4.57 -4.39
C LYS A 308 19.57 3.44 -5.22
N ALA A 309 18.35 3.04 -4.89
CA ALA A 309 17.59 2.11 -5.72
C ALA A 309 17.34 2.71 -7.12
N GLY A 310 17.61 1.93 -8.18
CA GLY A 310 17.38 2.29 -9.57
C GLY A 310 15.91 2.16 -10.01
N GLU A 311 15.68 2.21 -11.32
CA GLU A 311 14.35 2.00 -11.89
C GLU A 311 13.91 0.55 -11.67
N ARG A 312 12.76 0.37 -11.02
CA ARG A 312 12.19 -0.94 -10.62
C ARG A 312 13.03 -1.75 -9.64
N GLU A 313 14.02 -1.14 -9.02
CA GLU A 313 14.76 -1.74 -7.92
C GLU A 313 14.21 -1.21 -6.59
N PHE A 314 14.35 -1.98 -5.52
CA PHE A 314 14.03 -1.51 -4.18
C PHE A 314 14.90 -2.18 -3.11
N TRP A 315 14.99 -1.55 -1.95
CA TRP A 315 15.64 -2.15 -0.78
C TRP A 315 14.64 -3.03 -0.03
N GLN A 316 14.80 -4.34 -0.14
CA GLN A 316 14.02 -5.32 0.59
C GLN A 316 14.54 -5.47 2.02
N LEU A 317 13.61 -5.41 2.97
CA LEU A 317 13.87 -5.68 4.37
C LEU A 317 13.61 -7.17 4.65
N LEU A 318 14.62 -7.89 5.12
CA LEU A 318 14.57 -9.32 5.41
C LEU A 318 14.89 -9.56 6.88
N ARG A 319 14.30 -10.59 7.47
CA ARG A 319 14.78 -11.22 8.70
C ARG A 319 15.54 -12.48 8.32
N ALA A 320 16.74 -12.65 8.86
CA ALA A 320 17.50 -13.88 8.64
C ALA A 320 16.68 -15.15 9.04
N PRO A 321 16.79 -16.26 8.29
CA PRO A 321 17.71 -16.47 7.18
C PRO A 321 17.34 -15.70 5.90
N ASP A 322 16.09 -15.73 5.43
CA ASP A 322 15.66 -15.06 4.18
C ASP A 322 14.14 -14.73 4.18
N THR A 323 13.56 -14.35 5.32
CA THR A 323 12.11 -14.05 5.42
C THR A 323 11.84 -12.56 5.19
N PRO A 324 11.10 -12.15 4.14
CA PRO A 324 10.71 -10.75 3.97
C PRO A 324 9.88 -10.22 5.14
N LEU A 325 10.21 -9.03 5.60
CA LEU A 325 9.41 -8.35 6.62
C LEU A 325 8.08 -7.89 6.01
N LEU A 326 7.00 -8.06 6.78
CA LEU A 326 5.66 -7.60 6.40
C LEU A 326 5.40 -6.13 6.81
N GLN A 327 6.32 -5.51 7.54
CA GLN A 327 6.24 -4.12 7.99
C GLN A 327 7.49 -3.35 7.53
N GLY A 328 7.32 -2.05 7.29
CA GLY A 328 8.43 -1.13 6.98
C GLY A 328 9.32 -0.85 8.19
N GLU A 329 10.34 -0.01 8.00
CA GLU A 329 11.38 0.27 9.00
C GLU A 329 10.85 0.85 10.32
N SER A 330 9.83 1.72 10.27
CA SER A 330 9.23 2.32 11.48
C SER A 330 8.23 1.40 12.19
N GLY A 331 7.82 0.28 11.57
CA GLY A 331 6.88 -0.67 12.15
C GLY A 331 7.53 -1.97 12.61
N GLY A 332 8.57 -2.43 11.92
CA GLY A 332 9.22 -3.71 12.18
C GLY A 332 9.98 -3.71 13.51
N GLN A 333 9.46 -4.43 14.50
CA GLN A 333 10.15 -4.69 15.77
C GLN A 333 10.98 -5.98 15.69
N PRO A 334 12.29 -5.96 16.03
CA PRO A 334 13.08 -7.16 16.18
C PRO A 334 12.58 -7.99 17.39
N PRO A 335 12.41 -9.32 17.28
CA PRO A 335 11.99 -10.15 18.41
C PRO A 335 13.09 -10.23 19.49
N PRO A 336 12.72 -10.41 20.77
CA PRO A 336 13.67 -10.35 21.90
C PRO A 336 14.64 -11.54 22.00
N ASP A 337 14.35 -12.70 21.38
CA ASP A 337 15.03 -13.96 21.77
C ASP A 337 15.64 -14.82 20.65
N VAL A 338 15.90 -14.25 19.49
CA VAL A 338 16.70 -14.91 18.44
C VAL A 338 17.45 -13.83 17.74
N SER A 339 18.79 -13.84 17.74
CA SER A 339 19.69 -12.92 17.01
C SER A 339 19.13 -12.56 15.62
N PRO A 340 18.25 -11.55 15.50
CA PRO A 340 17.55 -11.32 14.26
C PRO A 340 18.51 -10.46 13.49
N SER A 341 19.05 -10.99 12.41
CA SER A 341 19.87 -10.19 11.52
C SER A 341 18.93 -9.57 10.48
N PRO A 342 18.46 -8.31 10.65
CA PRO A 342 17.82 -7.62 9.55
C PRO A 342 18.82 -7.54 8.40
N ALA A 343 18.47 -8.15 7.28
CA ALA A 343 19.25 -8.08 6.06
C ALA A 343 18.58 -7.11 5.10
N LEU A 344 19.38 -6.19 4.56
CA LEU A 344 19.01 -5.32 3.47
C LEU A 344 19.57 -5.93 2.18
N SER A 345 18.67 -6.32 1.30
CA SER A 345 18.99 -6.79 -0.04
C SER A 345 18.38 -5.84 -1.05
N GLN A 346 19.15 -5.45 -2.06
CA GLN A 346 18.60 -4.78 -3.23
C GLN A 346 18.11 -5.85 -4.20
N HIS A 347 16.85 -5.72 -4.62
CA HIS A 347 16.21 -6.54 -5.64
C HIS A 347 15.88 -5.71 -6.87
#